data_AF-A0A2E4Y8C0-F1
#
_entry.id   AF-A0A2E4Y8C0-F1
#
_cell.length_a   1.000
_cell.length_b   1.000
_cell.length_c   1.000
_cell.angle_alpha   90.00
_cell.angle_beta   90.00
_cell.angle_gamma   90.00
#
_symmetry.space_group_name_H-M   'P 1'
#
loop_
_entity.id
_entity.type
_entity.pdbx_description
1 polymer ?
#
loop_
_entity_poly.entity_id
_entity_poly.type
_entity_poly.pdbx_seq_one_letter_code
_entity_poly.pdbx_strand_id
1 'polypeptide(L)' 'MNEKFEKAVSLLKKAVKSSHLDDQKHIDFSLVNAPHLDEYKKAMITVQTAVKEGEITQDELKKRLGLI' A
#
# COMPACT_ATOMS: atom_id res chain seq x y z
N MET A 1 -4.46 1.71 -15.70
CA MET A 1 -4.09 2.33 -14.41
C MET A 1 -3.11 3.46 -14.65
N ASN A 2 -3.25 4.55 -13.90
CA ASN A 2 -2.44 5.76 -14.04
C ASN A 2 -1.06 5.59 -13.36
N GLU A 3 -0.03 6.27 -13.88
CA GLU A 3 1.35 6.28 -13.34
C GLU A 3 1.40 6.58 -11.84
N LYS A 4 0.51 7.45 -11.37
CA LYS A 4 0.39 7.81 -9.95
C LYS A 4 0.04 6.61 -9.07
N PHE A 5 -0.80 5.71 -9.56
CA PHE A 5 -1.20 4.50 -8.82
C PHE A 5 -0.02 3.53 -8.70
N GLU A 6 0.69 3.26 -9.78
CA GLU A 6 1.84 2.33 -9.76
C GLU A 6 2.98 2.84 -8.87
N LYS A 7 3.23 4.16 -8.86
CA LYS A 7 4.16 4.78 -7.91
C LYS A 7 3.69 4.60 -6.45
N ALA A 8 2.40 4.79 -6.18
CA ALA A 8 1.84 4.60 -4.85
C ALA A 8 1.99 3.15 -4.36
N VAL A 9 1.70 2.16 -5.21
CA VAL A 9 1.92 0.74 -4.88
C VAL A 9 3.39 0.44 -4.60
N SER A 10 4.29 0.91 -5.46
CA SER A 10 5.73 0.73 -5.28
C SER A 10 6.25 1.35 -3.96
N LEU A 11 5.73 2.52 -3.60
CA LEU A 11 6.06 3.17 -2.34
C LEU A 11 5.54 2.34 -1.15
N LEU A 12 4.26 1.96 -1.15
CA LEU A 12 3.64 1.22 -0.05
C LEU A 12 4.27 -0.16 0.17
N LYS A 13 4.73 -0.84 -0.89
CA LYS A 13 5.48 -2.11 -0.78
C LYS A 13 6.69 -2.01 0.14
N LYS A 14 7.36 -0.86 0.19
CA LYS A 14 8.53 -0.64 1.06
C LYS A 14 8.17 -0.54 2.54
N ALA A 15 6.90 -0.25 2.84
CA ALA A 15 6.35 -0.25 4.20
C ALA A 15 5.62 -1.56 4.53
N VAL A 16 5.70 -2.60 3.68
CA VAL A 16 5.12 -3.91 4.00
C VAL A 16 6.02 -4.67 4.97
N LYS A 17 5.42 -5.15 6.04
CA LYS A 17 6.08 -5.88 7.12
C LYS A 17 5.35 -7.19 7.39
N SER A 18 6.11 -8.24 7.67
CA SER A 18 5.57 -9.50 8.18
C SER A 18 5.20 -9.35 9.65
N SER A 19 4.02 -9.85 10.03
CA SER A 19 3.58 -9.95 11.42
C SER A 19 4.27 -11.13 12.13
N HIS A 20 4.12 -11.20 13.44
CA HIS A 20 4.56 -12.35 14.26
C HIS A 20 3.67 -13.58 14.07
N LEU A 21 2.49 -13.41 13.47
CA LEU A 21 1.62 -14.51 13.05
C LEU A 21 2.08 -14.97 11.66
N ASP A 22 2.34 -16.26 11.51
CA ASP A 22 2.78 -16.88 10.26
C ASP A 22 1.93 -16.41 9.07
N ASP A 23 2.61 -16.01 7.99
CA ASP A 23 2.05 -15.57 6.71
C ASP A 23 1.18 -14.29 6.69
N GLN A 24 1.04 -13.56 7.81
CA GLN A 24 0.29 -12.30 7.79
C GLN A 24 1.20 -11.10 7.51
N LYS A 25 1.03 -10.47 6.34
CA LYS A 25 1.70 -9.20 5.99
C LYS A 25 0.75 -8.01 6.12
N HIS A 26 1.29 -6.86 6.52
CA HIS A 26 0.54 -5.61 6.62
C HIS A 26 1.44 -4.41 6.27
N ILE A 27 0.82 -3.27 5.98
CA ILE A 27 1.55 -2.00 5.84
C ILE A 27 1.82 -1.46 7.26
N ASP A 28 3.08 -1.24 7.58
CA ASP A 28 3.55 -0.69 8.84
C ASP A 28 4.29 0.64 8.60
N PHE A 29 3.61 1.76 8.88
CA PHE A 29 4.20 3.08 8.71
C PHE A 29 5.27 3.41 9.75
N SER A 30 5.47 2.59 10.80
CA SER A 30 6.60 2.76 11.72
C SER A 30 7.95 2.48 11.04
N LEU A 31 7.96 1.77 9.90
CA LEU A 31 9.14 1.57 9.07
C LEU A 31 9.53 2.80 8.24
N VAL A 32 8.70 3.85 8.23
CA VAL A 32 8.88 5.04 7.41
C VAL A 32 9.35 6.20 8.28
N ASN A 33 10.46 6.83 7.87
CA ASN A 33 10.95 8.04 8.54
C ASN A 33 9.91 9.17 8.48
N ALA A 34 9.80 9.95 9.55
CA ALA A 34 8.81 11.02 9.68
C ALA A 34 8.71 11.98 8.48
N PRO A 35 9.81 12.42 7.82
CA PRO A 35 9.73 13.30 6.65
C PRO A 35 9.01 12.68 5.43
N HIS A 36 9.03 11.35 5.31
CA HIS A 36 8.40 10.63 4.20
C HIS A 36 6.99 10.11 4.55
N LEU A 37 6.58 10.19 5.82
CA LEU A 37 5.31 9.64 6.27
C LEU A 37 4.10 10.23 5.52
N ASP A 38 4.14 11.53 5.20
CA ASP A 38 3.09 12.20 4.43
C ASP A 38 2.97 11.64 3.00
N GLU A 39 4.10 11.32 2.37
CA GLU A 39 4.15 10.71 1.03
C GLU A 39 3.49 9.33 1.02
N TYR A 40 3.78 8.52 2.04
CA TYR A 40 3.17 7.19 2.21
C TYR A 40 1.68 7.28 2.50
N LYS A 41 1.24 8.25 3.31
CA LYS A 41 -0.20 8.50 3.55
C LYS A 41 -0.93 8.89 2.27
N LYS A 42 -0.33 9.76 1.44
CA LYS A 42 -0.88 10.14 0.12
C LYS A 42 -0.94 8.96 -0.84
N ALA A 43 0.07 8.08 -0.83
CA ALA A 43 0.05 6.85 -1.59
C ALA A 43 -1.10 5.93 -1.14
N MET A 44 -1.31 5.80 0.18
CA MET A 44 -2.43 5.01 0.73
C MET A 44 -3.79 5.56 0.29
N ILE A 45 -3.98 6.87 0.33
CA ILE A 45 -5.20 7.52 -0.17
C ILE A 45 -5.39 7.22 -1.66
N THR A 46 -4.33 7.33 -2.46
CA THR A 46 -4.40 7.09 -3.91
C THR A 46 -4.88 5.67 -4.23
N VAL A 47 -4.33 4.65 -3.56
CA VAL A 47 -4.74 3.26 -3.82
C VAL A 47 -6.14 2.96 -3.27
N GLN A 48 -6.54 3.58 -2.15
CA GLN A 48 -7.89 3.44 -1.60
C GLN A 48 -8.94 4.10 -2.48
N THR A 49 -8.63 5.26 -3.08
CA THR A 49 -9.53 5.90 -4.05
C THR A 49 -9.78 4.99 -5.24
N ALA A 50 -8.75 4.37 -5.81
CA ALA A 50 -8.90 3.43 -6.93
C ALA A 50 -9.82 2.23 -6.58
N VAL A 51 -9.72 1.71 -5.36
CA VAL A 51 -10.65 0.67 -4.86
C VAL A 51 -12.07 1.21 -4.73
N LYS A 52 -12.23 2.41 -4.16
CA LYS A 52 -13.54 3.04 -3.95
C LYS A 52 -14.25 3.39 -5.26
N GLU A 53 -13.50 3.80 -6.27
CA GLU A 53 -14.01 4.09 -7.62
C GLU A 53 -14.26 2.82 -8.44
N GLY A 54 -13.89 1.64 -7.91
CA GLY A 54 -14.10 0.36 -8.57
C GLY A 54 -13.10 0.07 -9.70
N GLU A 55 -12.02 0.84 -9.80
CA GLU A 55 -10.95 0.60 -10.79
C GLU A 55 -10.23 -0.73 -10.53
N ILE A 56 -10.10 -1.10 -9.25
CA ILE A 56 -9.57 -2.39 -8.80
C ILE A 56 -10.36 -2.91 -7.60
N THR A 57 -10.27 -4.21 -7.33
CA THR A 57 -10.83 -4.78 -6.11
C THR A 57 -9.85 -4.68 -4.94
N GLN A 58 -10.36 -4.81 -3.73
CA GLN A 58 -9.52 -4.89 -2.53
C GLN A 58 -8.58 -6.10 -2.56
N ASP A 59 -8.99 -7.21 -3.18
CA ASP A 59 -8.16 -8.41 -3.34
C ASP A 59 -6.99 -8.17 -4.31
N GLU A 60 -7.28 -7.53 -5.45
CA GLU A 60 -6.27 -7.12 -6.42
C GLU A 60 -5.25 -6.16 -5.79
N LEU A 61 -5.72 -5.19 -4.98
CA LEU A 61 -4.83 -4.30 -4.26
C LEU A 61 -3.90 -5.06 -3.29
N LYS A 62 -4.45 -6.02 -2.52
CA LYS A 62 -3.65 -6.82 -1.57
C LYS A 62 -2.59 -7.65 -2.28
N LYS A 63 -2.93 -8.32 -3.39
CA LYS A 63 -1.97 -9.04 -4.24
C LYS A 63 -0.89 -8.12 -4.78
N ARG A 64 -1.29 -6.95 -5.30
CA ARG A 64 -0.33 -5.95 -5.80
C ARG A 64 0.60 -5.44 -4.72
N LEU A 65 0.14 -5.28 -3.49
CA LEU A 65 0.96 -4.88 -2.34
C LEU A 65 1.78 -6.05 -1.76
N GLY A 66 1.52 -7.29 -2.17
CA GLY A 66 2.17 -8.48 -1.62
C GLY A 66 1.72 -8.82 -0.20
N LEU A 67 0.49 -8.47 0.14
CA LEU A 67 -0.12 -8.75 1.45
C LEU A 67 -0.72 -10.15 1.56
N ILE A 68 -1.01 -10.77 0.41
CA ILE A 68 -1.51 -12.14 0.20
C ILE A 68 -0.94 -12.70 -1.10
#